data_AF-A0A446AT12-F1
#
_entry.id   AF-A0A446AT12-F1
#
_cell.length_a   1.000
_cell.length_b   1.000
_cell.length_c   1.000
_cell.angle_alpha   90.00
_cell.angle_beta   90.00
_cell.angle_gamma   90.00
#
_symmetry.space_group_name_H-M   'P 1'
#
loop_
_entity.id
_entity.type
_entity.pdbx_description
1 polymer ?
#
loop_
_entity_poly.entity_id
_entity_poly.type
_entity_poly.pdbx_seq_one_letter_code
_entity_poly.pdbx_strand_id
1 'polypeptide(L)'
;MSLFSAVELAPRDPILGLNEAFNADTRSNKVNLGVGVYCNEEGRIPLLRAVIEAETQRAAQHASRGYLPIDGIVAYDQAVQKLLFGAESPLLSAGRVITTQAVGGTGALKIGADFLKQLSPNAVVAISDPSWENHRALFETAGFPVQNYRYYDAATHDVNRSGMLEDLNALPSGSIIVLHACCHNPTGVDLTPEDWKNVLEVVKAKGHVPFLDMAYQGFGAGITEDAAAVRLFAESGLNFFVSSSFSKSFSLYGERVGALSIVTESKEEATRVLSQVKRVIRTNYSNPPTHGATIVATVLNSPELRKMWEDELAEMRQRIHGMRQQMVELLAEYGAKQDFSFVGRQCGMFSYSGLTVEQVARLKNEFGIYALDTGRICVASLNQSNIHVVTKAIVEVL
;
A
#
# COMPACT_ATOMS: atom_id res chain seq x y z
N MET A 1 40.02 -12.44 -15.19
CA MET A 1 38.68 -12.49 -14.55
C MET A 1 37.86 -11.33 -15.10
N SER A 2 36.59 -11.57 -15.47
CA SER A 2 35.70 -10.50 -15.94
C SER A 2 35.20 -9.68 -14.75
N LEU A 3 34.78 -8.44 -15.01
CA LEU A 3 34.17 -7.54 -14.01
C LEU A 3 33.01 -8.21 -13.25
N PHE A 4 32.24 -9.08 -13.93
CA PHE A 4 31.03 -9.70 -13.39
C PHE A 4 31.23 -11.13 -12.89
N SER A 5 32.46 -11.62 -12.82
CA SER A 5 32.74 -13.02 -12.45
C SER A 5 32.31 -13.42 -11.04
N ALA A 6 32.11 -12.44 -10.14
CA ALA A 6 31.64 -12.65 -8.77
C ALA A 6 30.17 -12.25 -8.55
N VAL A 7 29.44 -11.84 -9.60
CA VAL A 7 28.03 -11.44 -9.45
C VAL A 7 27.17 -12.69 -9.28
N GLU A 8 26.57 -12.83 -8.10
CA GLU A 8 25.63 -13.90 -7.80
C GLU A 8 24.26 -13.62 -8.40
N LEU A 9 23.52 -14.70 -8.71
CA LEU A 9 22.13 -14.59 -9.13
C LEU A 9 21.28 -14.12 -7.95
N ALA A 10 20.62 -12.97 -8.10
CA ALA A 10 19.73 -12.46 -7.08
C ALA A 10 18.59 -13.46 -6.78
N PRO A 11 18.14 -13.57 -5.51
CA PRO A 11 16.93 -14.33 -5.17
C PRO A 11 15.74 -13.87 -6.03
N ARG A 12 14.93 -14.82 -6.51
CA ARG A 12 13.72 -14.49 -7.26
C ARG A 12 12.67 -13.90 -6.33
N ASP A 13 12.02 -12.82 -6.76
CA ASP A 13 10.82 -12.30 -6.10
C ASP A 13 9.72 -13.40 -6.12
N PRO A 14 9.16 -13.78 -4.96
CA PRO A 14 8.14 -14.83 -4.88
C PRO A 14 6.90 -14.57 -5.74
N ILE A 15 6.49 -13.30 -5.90
CA ILE A 15 5.34 -12.90 -6.73
C ILE A 15 5.68 -13.06 -8.20
N LEU A 16 6.89 -12.67 -8.63
CA LEU A 16 7.32 -12.84 -10.03
C LEU A 16 7.39 -14.32 -10.41
N GLY A 17 8.00 -15.16 -9.57
CA GLY A 17 8.07 -16.60 -9.80
C GLY A 17 6.68 -17.25 -9.88
N LEU A 18 5.73 -16.80 -9.05
CA LEU A 18 4.34 -17.26 -9.11
C LEU A 18 3.66 -16.87 -10.42
N ASN A 19 3.86 -15.64 -10.90
CA ASN A 19 3.30 -15.17 -12.17
C ASN A 19 3.87 -15.92 -13.39
N GLU A 20 5.17 -16.21 -13.40
CA GLU A 20 5.79 -17.04 -14.44
C GLU A 20 5.14 -18.44 -14.48
N ALA A 21 5.01 -19.08 -13.32
CA ALA A 21 4.38 -20.40 -13.22
C ALA A 21 2.89 -20.37 -13.59
N PHE A 22 2.17 -19.30 -13.25
CA PHE A 22 0.78 -19.12 -13.67
C PHE A 22 0.67 -18.96 -15.18
N ASN A 23 1.53 -18.16 -15.80
CA ASN A 23 1.49 -17.93 -17.24
C ASN A 23 1.85 -19.19 -18.05
N ALA A 24 2.80 -20.00 -17.57
CA ALA A 24 3.22 -21.23 -18.21
C ALA A 24 2.18 -22.38 -18.12
N ASP A 25 1.23 -22.29 -17.19
CA ASP A 25 0.18 -23.29 -17.01
C ASP A 25 -0.82 -23.26 -18.17
N THR A 26 -1.07 -24.40 -18.81
CA THR A 26 -1.95 -24.53 -19.97
C THR A 26 -3.41 -24.81 -19.61
N ARG A 27 -3.73 -25.01 -18.33
CA ARG A 27 -5.12 -25.19 -17.85
C ARG A 27 -5.96 -23.95 -18.15
N SER A 28 -7.17 -24.17 -18.67
CA SER A 28 -8.11 -23.09 -19.00
C SER A 28 -8.83 -22.51 -17.77
N ASN A 29 -8.88 -23.25 -16.67
CA ASN A 29 -9.55 -22.89 -15.42
C ASN A 29 -8.60 -22.40 -14.31
N LYS A 30 -7.35 -22.03 -14.65
CA LYS A 30 -6.37 -21.52 -13.69
C LYS A 30 -6.79 -20.16 -13.13
N VAL A 31 -6.50 -19.91 -11.85
CA VAL A 31 -6.80 -18.64 -11.16
C VAL A 31 -5.54 -18.11 -10.47
N ASN A 32 -5.24 -16.83 -10.67
CA ASN A 32 -4.11 -16.18 -10.01
C ASN A 32 -4.60 -15.33 -8.84
N LEU A 33 -4.46 -15.85 -7.61
CA LEU A 33 -4.75 -15.14 -6.37
C LEU A 33 -3.49 -14.51 -5.76
N GLY A 34 -2.32 -14.66 -6.37
CA GLY A 34 -1.08 -14.06 -5.87
C GLY A 34 -0.80 -12.66 -6.38
N VAL A 35 -1.54 -12.17 -7.37
CA VAL A 35 -1.36 -10.82 -7.94
C VAL A 35 -1.71 -9.71 -6.95
N GLY A 36 -1.01 -8.58 -7.03
CA GLY A 36 -1.22 -7.40 -6.20
C GLY A 36 -2.10 -6.31 -6.83
N VAL A 37 -3.03 -6.70 -7.70
CA VAL A 37 -3.87 -5.78 -8.52
C VAL A 37 -5.35 -6.10 -8.37
N TYR A 38 -6.19 -5.09 -8.57
CA TYR A 38 -7.64 -5.25 -8.64
C TYR A 38 -8.00 -5.74 -10.04
N CYS A 39 -8.82 -6.79 -10.12
CA CYS A 39 -9.42 -7.26 -11.36
C CYS A 39 -10.93 -7.03 -11.33
N ASN A 40 -11.52 -6.69 -12.47
CA ASN A 40 -12.98 -6.61 -12.64
C ASN A 40 -13.61 -8.02 -12.79
N GLU A 41 -14.91 -8.08 -13.10
CA GLU A 41 -15.64 -9.36 -13.28
C GLU A 41 -15.11 -10.20 -14.44
N GLU A 42 -14.51 -9.57 -15.46
CA GLU A 42 -13.83 -10.29 -16.56
C GLU A 42 -12.39 -10.72 -16.20
N GLY A 43 -11.95 -10.51 -14.95
CA GLY A 43 -10.62 -10.88 -14.48
C GLY A 43 -9.49 -9.98 -15.00
N ARG A 44 -9.79 -8.74 -15.39
CA ARG A 44 -8.83 -7.78 -15.99
C ARG A 44 -8.67 -6.54 -15.12
N ILE A 45 -7.51 -5.89 -15.20
CA ILE A 45 -7.28 -4.58 -14.57
C ILE A 45 -8.17 -3.54 -15.30
N PRO A 46 -9.09 -2.85 -14.60
CA PRO A 46 -9.94 -1.85 -15.24
C PRO A 46 -9.15 -0.55 -15.48
N LEU A 47 -9.50 0.15 -16.55
CA LEU A 47 -9.18 1.58 -16.71
C LEU A 47 -10.40 2.38 -16.25
N LEU A 48 -10.25 3.18 -15.20
CA LEU A 48 -11.39 3.89 -14.59
C LEU A 48 -11.95 4.95 -15.55
N ARG A 49 -13.27 5.15 -15.56
CA ARG A 49 -13.99 6.14 -16.36
C ARG A 49 -13.45 7.54 -16.12
N ALA A 50 -13.21 7.91 -14.86
CA ALA A 50 -12.62 9.21 -14.53
C ALA A 50 -11.20 9.38 -15.11
N VAL A 51 -10.43 8.30 -15.18
CA VAL A 51 -9.09 8.28 -15.79
C VAL A 51 -9.20 8.43 -17.31
N ILE A 52 -10.09 7.68 -17.97
CA ILE A 52 -10.33 7.75 -19.42
C ILE A 52 -10.65 9.20 -19.81
N GLU A 53 -11.60 9.83 -19.13
CA GLU A 53 -12.01 11.20 -19.42
C GLU A 53 -10.86 12.19 -19.21
N ALA A 54 -10.11 12.07 -18.12
CA ALA A 54 -8.93 12.91 -17.88
C ALA A 54 -7.83 12.69 -18.93
N GLU A 55 -7.64 11.46 -19.43
CA GLU A 55 -6.70 11.16 -20.51
C GLU A 55 -7.15 11.77 -21.85
N THR A 56 -8.43 11.68 -22.18
CA THR A 56 -9.02 12.30 -23.36
C THR A 56 -8.82 13.82 -23.33
N GLN A 57 -9.12 14.47 -22.20
CA GLN A 57 -8.89 15.90 -22.02
C GLN A 57 -7.41 16.28 -22.18
N ARG A 58 -6.50 15.51 -21.57
CA ARG A 58 -5.05 15.74 -21.66
C ARG A 58 -4.53 15.58 -23.09
N ALA A 59 -5.00 14.57 -23.82
CA ALA A 59 -4.58 14.33 -25.19
C ALA A 59 -5.01 15.50 -26.11
N ALA A 60 -6.22 16.02 -25.93
CA ALA A 60 -6.76 17.14 -26.70
C ALA A 60 -5.99 18.47 -26.48
N GLN A 61 -5.29 18.63 -25.35
CA GLN A 61 -4.53 19.85 -25.06
C GLN A 61 -3.23 19.98 -25.88
N HIS A 62 -2.72 18.89 -26.47
CA HIS A 62 -1.44 18.86 -27.19
C HIS A 62 -0.27 19.51 -26.42
N ALA A 63 -0.29 19.43 -25.09
CA ALA A 63 0.68 20.07 -24.22
C ALA A 63 2.09 19.50 -24.44
N SER A 64 3.10 20.37 -24.36
CA SER A 64 4.50 19.97 -24.44
C SER A 64 4.91 19.07 -23.26
N ARG A 65 5.94 18.25 -23.46
CA ARG A 65 6.45 17.27 -22.48
C ARG A 65 7.84 17.63 -22.00
N GLY A 66 7.99 18.90 -21.59
CA GLY A 66 9.21 19.37 -20.93
C GLY A 66 9.37 18.80 -19.52
N TYR A 67 10.51 19.10 -18.89
CA TYR A 67 10.78 18.67 -17.51
C TYR A 67 9.83 19.33 -16.51
N LEU A 68 9.46 18.56 -15.49
CA LEU A 68 8.75 19.07 -14.32
C LEU A 68 9.73 19.69 -13.31
N PRO A 69 9.21 20.48 -12.34
CA PRO A 69 9.93 20.75 -11.10
C PRO A 69 10.40 19.44 -10.44
N ILE A 70 11.49 19.52 -9.67
CA ILE A 70 12.08 18.36 -8.97
C ILE A 70 11.05 17.66 -8.07
N ASP A 71 10.22 18.46 -7.40
CA ASP A 71 9.14 18.03 -6.51
C ASP A 71 7.83 17.68 -7.23
N GLY A 72 7.74 17.90 -8.55
CA GLY A 72 6.57 17.52 -9.34
C GLY A 72 5.59 18.66 -9.64
N ILE A 73 4.33 18.28 -9.86
CA ILE A 73 3.26 19.19 -10.28
C ILE A 73 2.61 19.80 -9.04
N VAL A 74 2.70 21.11 -8.87
CA VAL A 74 2.14 21.82 -7.70
C VAL A 74 0.66 21.52 -7.45
N ALA A 75 -0.17 21.49 -8.52
CA ALA A 75 -1.60 21.19 -8.40
C ALA A 75 -1.87 19.72 -8.01
N TYR A 76 -0.97 18.80 -8.37
CA TYR A 76 -1.02 17.41 -7.91
C TYR A 76 -0.67 17.34 -6.41
N ASP A 77 0.46 17.94 -6.01
CA ASP A 77 0.93 17.90 -4.63
C ASP A 77 -0.10 18.49 -3.65
N GLN A 78 -0.74 19.59 -4.02
CA GLN A 78 -1.83 20.20 -3.24
C GLN A 78 -3.08 19.29 -3.17
N ALA A 79 -3.43 18.60 -4.26
CA ALA A 79 -4.56 17.69 -4.26
C ALA A 79 -4.29 16.46 -3.36
N VAL A 80 -3.06 15.94 -3.37
CA VAL A 80 -2.61 14.88 -2.45
C VAL A 80 -2.70 15.33 -0.99
N GLN A 81 -2.23 16.54 -0.68
CA GLN A 81 -2.31 17.09 0.67
C GLN A 81 -3.75 17.14 1.18
N LYS A 82 -4.68 17.68 0.38
CA LYS A 82 -6.10 17.75 0.74
C LYS A 82 -6.71 16.37 0.91
N LEU A 83 -6.31 15.39 0.10
CA LEU A 83 -6.81 14.02 0.17
C LEU A 83 -6.37 13.31 1.47
N LEU A 84 -5.10 13.46 1.85
CA LEU A 84 -4.54 12.83 3.04
C LEU A 84 -5.00 13.51 4.33
N PHE A 85 -4.85 14.84 4.41
CA PHE A 85 -5.02 15.59 5.65
C PHE A 85 -6.40 16.22 5.82
N GLY A 86 -7.20 16.28 4.74
CA GLY A 86 -8.45 17.04 4.69
C GLY A 86 -8.21 18.48 4.23
N ALA A 87 -9.16 19.03 3.47
CA ALA A 87 -9.02 20.37 2.86
C ALA A 87 -8.85 21.50 3.89
N GLU A 88 -9.47 21.36 5.06
CA GLU A 88 -9.46 22.34 6.15
C GLU A 88 -8.38 22.07 7.21
N SER A 89 -7.40 21.21 6.91
CA SER A 89 -6.36 20.87 7.88
C SER A 89 -5.53 22.11 8.29
N PRO A 90 -5.40 22.39 9.60
CA PRO A 90 -4.58 23.51 10.08
C PRO A 90 -3.10 23.41 9.69
N LEU A 91 -2.59 22.21 9.43
CA LEU A 91 -1.21 22.01 8.97
C LEU A 91 -0.98 22.60 7.57
N LEU A 92 -2.00 22.53 6.70
CA LEU A 92 -1.92 23.04 5.33
C LEU A 92 -1.93 24.57 5.33
N SER A 93 -2.86 25.20 6.06
CA SER A 93 -2.93 26.66 6.18
C SER A 93 -1.70 27.24 6.87
N ALA A 94 -1.11 26.52 7.82
CA ALA A 94 0.16 26.89 8.46
C ALA A 94 1.41 26.64 7.59
N GLY A 95 1.27 26.00 6.42
CA GLY A 95 2.40 25.67 5.55
C GLY A 95 3.39 24.66 6.15
N ARG A 96 2.90 23.75 7.01
CA ARG A 96 3.70 22.76 7.74
C ARG A 96 3.83 21.42 7.03
N VAL A 97 3.14 21.23 5.90
CA VAL A 97 3.19 20.00 5.11
C VAL A 97 3.96 20.24 3.82
N ILE A 98 5.00 19.46 3.62
CA ILE A 98 5.68 19.33 2.32
C ILE A 98 5.06 18.16 1.60
N THR A 99 4.86 18.26 0.28
CA THR A 99 4.52 17.10 -0.54
C THR A 99 5.31 17.15 -1.83
N THR A 100 5.91 16.03 -2.19
CA THR A 100 6.63 15.87 -3.44
C THR A 100 6.09 14.65 -4.18
N GLN A 101 5.78 14.82 -5.46
CA GLN A 101 5.45 13.73 -6.35
C GLN A 101 6.60 12.70 -6.41
N ALA A 102 6.22 11.42 -6.36
CA ALA A 102 7.14 10.30 -6.33
C ALA A 102 6.74 9.20 -7.34
N VAL A 103 7.68 8.31 -7.64
CA VAL A 103 7.50 7.16 -8.53
C VAL A 103 6.73 6.04 -7.80
N GLY A 104 5.43 6.25 -7.62
CA GLY A 104 4.55 5.43 -6.80
C GLY A 104 4.87 5.54 -5.30
N GLY A 105 4.16 4.75 -4.47
CA GLY A 105 4.45 4.68 -3.02
C GLY A 105 5.87 4.16 -2.73
N THR A 106 6.37 3.23 -3.54
CA THR A 106 7.77 2.73 -3.45
C THR A 106 8.80 3.86 -3.60
N GLY A 107 8.59 4.75 -4.57
CA GLY A 107 9.46 5.92 -4.74
C GLY A 107 9.37 6.87 -3.55
N ALA A 108 8.17 7.07 -3.00
CA ALA A 108 7.98 7.91 -1.82
C ALA A 108 8.71 7.34 -0.59
N LEU A 109 8.57 6.04 -0.34
CA LEU A 109 9.33 5.31 0.69
C LEU A 109 10.84 5.46 0.48
N LYS A 110 11.33 5.30 -0.75
CA LYS A 110 12.77 5.41 -1.06
C LYS A 110 13.31 6.81 -0.78
N ILE A 111 12.63 7.85 -1.25
CA ILE A 111 13.04 9.25 -0.99
C ILE A 111 13.03 9.54 0.50
N GLY A 112 11.98 9.12 1.21
CA GLY A 112 11.87 9.30 2.65
C GLY A 112 12.96 8.54 3.41
N ALA A 113 13.26 7.30 3.03
CA ALA A 113 14.33 6.49 3.62
C ALA A 113 15.70 7.13 3.40
N ASP A 114 16.02 7.55 2.18
CA ASP A 114 17.31 8.19 1.87
C ASP A 114 17.47 9.52 2.61
N PHE A 115 16.40 10.30 2.76
CA PHE A 115 16.41 11.52 3.55
C PHE A 115 16.59 11.21 5.04
N LEU A 116 15.83 10.25 5.59
CA LEU A 116 15.96 9.80 6.98
C LEU A 116 17.37 9.28 7.28
N LYS A 117 18.04 8.63 6.31
CA LYS A 117 19.40 8.11 6.49
C LYS A 117 20.41 9.22 6.68
N GLN A 118 20.18 10.39 6.08
CA GLN A 118 21.01 11.59 6.28
C GLN A 118 20.79 12.21 7.68
N LEU A 119 19.58 12.11 8.22
CA LEU A 119 19.22 12.70 9.52
C LEU A 119 19.58 11.80 10.70
N SER A 120 19.24 10.52 10.60
CA SER A 120 19.33 9.53 11.67
C SER A 120 19.98 8.24 11.16
N PRO A 121 21.28 8.29 10.78
CA PRO A 121 21.94 7.17 10.09
C PRO A 121 21.98 5.88 10.90
N ASN A 122 21.85 5.95 12.22
CA ASN A 122 21.92 4.80 13.12
C ASN A 122 20.55 4.36 13.67
N ALA A 123 19.45 4.97 13.21
CA ALA A 123 18.11 4.57 13.65
C ALA A 123 17.81 3.14 13.21
N VAL A 124 17.05 2.42 14.04
CA VAL A 124 16.43 1.16 13.64
C VAL A 124 15.14 1.47 12.89
N VAL A 125 14.88 0.75 11.81
CA VAL A 125 13.58 0.75 11.16
C VAL A 125 12.82 -0.47 11.65
N ALA A 126 11.59 -0.27 12.11
CA ALA A 126 10.71 -1.34 12.55
C ALA A 126 9.51 -1.48 11.59
N ILE A 127 9.24 -2.69 11.14
CA ILE A 127 8.12 -3.04 10.23
C ILE A 127 7.22 -4.09 10.90
N SER A 128 5.96 -4.21 10.47
CA SER A 128 5.05 -5.22 11.03
C SER A 128 5.51 -6.64 10.69
N ASP A 129 5.18 -7.58 11.57
CA ASP A 129 5.31 -9.01 11.32
C ASP A 129 3.97 -9.66 10.96
N PRO A 130 3.74 -10.06 9.70
CA PRO A 130 4.52 -9.75 8.51
C PRO A 130 4.21 -8.35 7.97
N SER A 131 4.90 -7.94 6.91
CA SER A 131 4.67 -6.70 6.18
C SER A 131 4.87 -6.93 4.67
N TRP A 132 4.53 -5.94 3.83
CA TRP A 132 4.90 -5.95 2.42
C TRP A 132 6.42 -6.17 2.29
N GLU A 133 6.80 -7.22 1.55
CA GLU A 133 8.17 -7.75 1.47
C GLU A 133 9.20 -6.66 1.16
N ASN A 134 8.89 -5.78 0.22
CA ASN A 134 9.81 -4.74 -0.20
C ASN A 134 10.04 -3.64 0.84
N HIS A 135 9.29 -3.57 1.95
CA HIS A 135 9.65 -2.67 3.06
C HIS A 135 11.04 -3.03 3.61
N ARG A 136 11.29 -4.31 3.89
CA ARG A 136 12.58 -4.76 4.40
C ARG A 136 13.69 -4.48 3.38
N ALA A 137 13.51 -4.98 2.15
CA ALA A 137 14.50 -4.82 1.09
C ALA A 137 14.85 -3.33 0.82
N LEU A 138 13.85 -2.45 0.79
CA LEU A 138 14.03 -1.02 0.54
C LEU A 138 14.81 -0.34 1.67
N PHE A 139 14.43 -0.56 2.93
CA PHE A 139 15.08 0.10 4.07
C PHE A 139 16.48 -0.48 4.36
N GLU A 140 16.69 -1.78 4.18
CA GLU A 140 18.03 -2.39 4.27
C GLU A 140 18.95 -1.86 3.15
N THR A 141 18.44 -1.74 1.92
CA THR A 141 19.20 -1.14 0.80
C THR A 141 19.48 0.35 1.01
N ALA A 142 18.60 1.07 1.72
CA ALA A 142 18.87 2.44 2.18
C ALA A 142 19.89 2.50 3.34
N GLY A 143 20.32 1.33 3.85
CA GLY A 143 21.39 1.18 4.83
C GLY A 143 20.91 1.10 6.28
N PHE A 144 19.63 0.87 6.55
CA PHE A 144 19.12 0.72 7.91
C PHE A 144 19.14 -0.73 8.39
N PRO A 145 19.39 -0.97 9.69
CA PRO A 145 18.97 -2.22 10.31
C PRO A 145 17.45 -2.25 10.39
N VAL A 146 16.83 -3.33 9.88
CA VAL A 146 15.38 -3.52 9.88
C VAL A 146 14.97 -4.64 10.83
N GLN A 147 14.08 -4.34 11.76
CA GLN A 147 13.51 -5.27 12.74
C GLN A 147 12.00 -5.41 12.54
N ASN A 148 11.43 -6.49 13.06
CA ASN A 148 9.99 -6.69 13.06
C ASN A 148 9.41 -6.31 14.43
N TYR A 149 8.21 -5.74 14.46
CA TYR A 149 7.33 -5.74 15.64
C TYR A 149 6.18 -6.73 15.40
N ARG A 150 5.78 -7.47 16.42
CA ARG A 150 4.64 -8.39 16.36
C ARG A 150 3.40 -7.64 15.85
N TYR A 151 2.71 -8.21 14.88
CA TYR A 151 1.49 -7.62 14.33
C TYR A 151 0.40 -8.66 14.12
N TYR A 152 0.55 -9.59 13.19
CA TYR A 152 -0.46 -10.61 12.92
C TYR A 152 -0.30 -11.82 13.86
N ASP A 153 -1.40 -12.25 14.47
CA ASP A 153 -1.47 -13.47 15.24
C ASP A 153 -2.20 -14.56 14.45
N ALA A 154 -1.46 -15.59 14.03
CA ALA A 154 -2.00 -16.71 13.28
C ALA A 154 -3.01 -17.54 14.06
N ALA A 155 -2.99 -17.52 15.41
CA ALA A 155 -3.94 -18.27 16.22
C ALA A 155 -5.32 -17.59 16.27
N THR A 156 -5.36 -16.26 16.22
CA THR A 156 -6.61 -15.47 16.32
C THR A 156 -7.05 -14.87 14.97
N HIS A 157 -6.18 -14.89 13.97
CA HIS A 157 -6.34 -14.22 12.68
C HIS A 157 -6.59 -12.70 12.81
N ASP A 158 -6.05 -12.10 13.86
CA ASP A 158 -6.20 -10.67 14.21
C ASP A 158 -4.84 -10.09 14.67
N VAL A 159 -4.83 -8.83 15.12
CA VAL A 159 -3.64 -8.15 15.61
C VAL A 159 -3.24 -8.66 17.01
N ASN A 160 -1.98 -9.05 17.17
CA ASN A 160 -1.31 -9.23 18.45
C ASN A 160 -1.04 -7.88 19.13
N ARG A 161 -2.08 -7.25 19.68
CA ARG A 161 -2.03 -5.89 20.24
C ARG A 161 -1.03 -5.74 21.38
N SER A 162 -1.03 -6.69 22.32
CA SER A 162 -0.08 -6.65 23.45
C SER A 162 1.36 -6.82 22.96
N GLY A 163 1.61 -7.80 22.10
CA GLY A 163 2.95 -8.03 21.54
C GLY A 163 3.45 -6.86 20.71
N MET A 164 2.58 -6.24 19.91
CA MET A 164 2.90 -5.04 19.15
C MET A 164 3.37 -3.91 20.08
N LEU A 165 2.59 -3.60 21.13
CA LEU A 165 2.94 -2.51 22.05
C LEU A 165 4.19 -2.82 22.88
N GLU A 166 4.39 -4.06 23.30
CA GLU A 166 5.61 -4.51 23.98
C GLU A 166 6.84 -4.28 23.09
N ASP A 167 6.80 -4.72 21.84
CA ASP A 167 7.92 -4.59 20.90
C ASP A 167 8.21 -3.13 20.58
N LEU A 168 7.18 -2.33 20.31
CA LEU A 168 7.35 -0.89 20.06
C LEU A 168 7.96 -0.18 21.27
N ASN A 169 7.57 -0.52 22.50
CA ASN A 169 8.18 0.05 23.71
C ASN A 169 9.63 -0.39 23.91
N ALA A 170 9.98 -1.60 23.49
CA ALA A 170 11.33 -2.15 23.61
C ALA A 170 12.32 -1.57 22.59
N LEU A 171 11.84 -0.96 21.51
CA LEU A 171 12.70 -0.33 20.50
C LEU A 171 13.56 0.80 21.10
N PRO A 172 14.77 1.02 20.54
CA PRO A 172 15.56 2.21 20.84
C PRO A 172 14.77 3.49 20.56
N SER A 173 14.82 4.46 21.47
CA SER A 173 14.18 5.77 21.24
C SER A 173 14.67 6.40 19.94
N GLY A 174 13.77 7.08 19.20
CA GLY A 174 14.11 7.63 17.88
C GLY A 174 14.08 6.62 16.72
N SER A 175 13.70 5.36 16.95
CA SER A 175 13.47 4.39 15.86
C SER A 175 12.39 4.87 14.87
N ILE A 176 12.51 4.46 13.60
CA ILE A 176 11.57 4.74 12.52
C ILE A 176 10.54 3.60 12.48
N ILE A 177 9.26 3.91 12.60
CA ILE A 177 8.19 2.89 12.61
C ILE A 177 7.39 2.98 11.32
N VAL A 178 7.48 1.95 10.48
CA VAL A 178 6.69 1.85 9.25
C VAL A 178 5.31 1.30 9.60
N LEU A 179 4.27 2.07 9.30
CA LEU A 179 2.90 1.79 9.71
C LEU A 179 1.99 1.79 8.48
N HIS A 180 1.32 0.67 8.19
CA HIS A 180 0.29 0.64 7.16
C HIS A 180 -0.90 1.45 7.67
N ALA A 181 -1.31 2.49 6.95
CA ALA A 181 -2.34 3.39 7.45
C ALA A 181 -3.75 2.75 7.44
N CYS A 182 -3.99 1.83 6.51
CA CYS A 182 -5.17 0.97 6.39
C CYS A 182 -4.87 -0.17 5.40
N CYS A 183 -5.77 -1.15 5.32
CA CYS A 183 -5.70 -2.29 4.41
C CYS A 183 -4.34 -3.00 4.44
N HIS A 184 -3.91 -3.43 5.63
CA HIS A 184 -2.59 -3.99 5.87
C HIS A 184 -2.19 -5.02 4.79
N ASN A 185 -1.02 -4.79 4.18
CA ASN A 185 -0.43 -5.74 3.24
C ASN A 185 0.67 -6.52 3.97
N PRO A 186 0.54 -7.85 4.14
CA PRO A 186 -0.30 -8.75 3.32
C PRO A 186 -1.58 -9.30 3.98
N THR A 187 -1.89 -8.94 5.23
CA THR A 187 -2.84 -9.73 6.04
C THR A 187 -4.30 -9.31 5.86
N GLY A 188 -4.53 -8.05 5.51
CA GLY A 188 -5.85 -7.41 5.55
C GLY A 188 -6.37 -7.11 6.96
N VAL A 189 -5.60 -7.38 8.02
CA VAL A 189 -6.02 -7.07 9.39
C VAL A 189 -5.57 -5.66 9.72
N ASP A 190 -6.49 -4.80 10.15
CA ASP A 190 -6.20 -3.39 10.46
C ASP A 190 -6.35 -3.10 11.96
N LEU A 191 -5.62 -2.07 12.41
CA LEU A 191 -5.76 -1.52 13.76
C LEU A 191 -7.09 -0.78 13.91
N THR A 192 -7.72 -0.93 15.08
CA THR A 192 -8.90 -0.14 15.44
C THR A 192 -8.50 1.30 15.80
N PRO A 193 -9.45 2.25 15.85
CA PRO A 193 -9.17 3.61 16.31
C PRO A 193 -8.54 3.68 17.71
N GLU A 194 -8.87 2.74 18.60
CA GLU A 194 -8.28 2.69 19.94
C GLU A 194 -6.84 2.14 19.92
N ASP A 195 -6.59 1.12 19.10
CA ASP A 195 -5.24 0.61 18.86
C ASP A 195 -4.31 1.72 18.34
N TRP A 196 -4.79 2.54 17.40
CA TRP A 196 -4.04 3.68 16.87
C TRP A 196 -3.66 4.72 17.94
N LYS A 197 -4.54 5.00 18.90
CA LYS A 197 -4.20 5.89 20.03
C LYS A 197 -3.09 5.30 20.88
N ASN A 198 -3.16 4.00 21.20
CA ASN A 198 -2.12 3.33 21.97
C ASN A 198 -0.76 3.36 21.25
N VAL A 199 -0.75 3.14 19.94
CA VAL A 199 0.47 3.28 19.12
C VAL A 199 1.01 4.70 19.16
N LEU A 200 0.15 5.72 19.02
CA LEU A 200 0.56 7.12 19.09
C LEU A 200 1.20 7.47 20.43
N GLU A 201 0.66 6.98 21.54
CA GLU A 201 1.23 7.23 22.88
C GLU A 201 2.63 6.64 23.02
N VAL A 202 2.86 5.41 22.52
CA VAL A 202 4.21 4.81 22.51
C VAL A 202 5.16 5.61 21.62
N VAL A 203 4.73 6.00 20.42
CA VAL A 203 5.52 6.82 19.51
C VAL A 203 5.96 8.12 20.18
N LYS A 204 5.04 8.83 20.83
CA LYS A 204 5.33 10.07 21.55
C LYS A 204 6.30 9.84 22.70
N ALA A 205 6.02 8.86 23.56
CA ALA A 205 6.82 8.57 24.75
C ALA A 205 8.27 8.19 24.41
N LYS A 206 8.47 7.49 23.29
CA LYS A 206 9.78 7.02 22.83
C LYS A 206 10.45 7.95 21.82
N GLY A 207 9.78 9.03 21.42
CA GLY A 207 10.26 9.94 20.36
C GLY A 207 10.52 9.22 19.04
N HIS A 208 9.72 8.19 18.71
CA HIS A 208 9.85 7.47 17.44
C HIS A 208 9.42 8.34 16.26
N VAL A 209 9.91 8.00 15.06
CA VAL A 209 9.55 8.67 13.80
C VAL A 209 8.54 7.82 13.03
N PRO A 210 7.27 8.24 12.93
CA PRO A 210 6.28 7.50 12.16
C PRO A 210 6.52 7.67 10.65
N PHE A 211 6.48 6.57 9.93
CA PHE A 211 6.44 6.54 8.47
C PHE A 211 5.20 5.76 8.04
N LEU A 212 4.12 6.49 7.76
CA LEU A 212 2.86 5.88 7.34
C LEU A 212 2.92 5.52 5.85
N ASP A 213 2.53 4.30 5.50
CA ASP A 213 2.33 3.86 4.12
C ASP A 213 0.83 3.77 3.80
N MET A 214 0.37 4.62 2.88
CA MET A 214 -1.02 4.82 2.48
C MET A 214 -1.20 4.43 1.00
N ALA A 215 -1.18 3.13 0.72
CA ALA A 215 -1.28 2.61 -0.64
C ALA A 215 -2.73 2.28 -1.09
N TYR A 216 -3.69 2.26 -0.16
CA TYR A 216 -5.03 1.71 -0.37
C TYR A 216 -6.17 2.63 0.09
N GLN A 217 -5.93 3.94 0.23
CA GLN A 217 -6.98 4.89 0.64
C GLN A 217 -8.22 4.77 -0.26
N GLY A 218 -9.36 4.44 0.34
CA GLY A 218 -10.66 4.21 -0.30
C GLY A 218 -11.06 2.73 -0.44
N PHE A 219 -10.15 1.77 -0.22
CA PHE A 219 -10.44 0.33 -0.25
C PHE A 219 -10.85 -0.26 1.09
N GLY A 220 -10.68 0.50 2.17
CA GLY A 220 -10.99 0.08 3.53
C GLY A 220 -12.46 0.28 3.86
N ALA A 221 -12.76 1.33 4.62
CA ALA A 221 -14.10 1.81 4.88
C ALA A 221 -14.54 2.91 3.90
N GLY A 222 -13.59 3.71 3.39
CA GLY A 222 -13.87 4.83 2.51
C GLY A 222 -12.69 5.82 2.44
N ILE A 223 -12.74 6.77 1.52
CA ILE A 223 -11.58 7.66 1.27
C ILE A 223 -11.23 8.50 2.50
N THR A 224 -12.25 8.98 3.23
CA THR A 224 -12.06 9.81 4.43
C THR A 224 -11.70 8.95 5.64
N GLU A 225 -12.42 7.85 5.81
CA GLU A 225 -12.29 6.92 6.92
C GLU A 225 -10.91 6.25 6.92
N ASP A 226 -10.41 5.89 5.74
CA ASP A 226 -9.09 5.25 5.59
C ASP A 226 -7.93 6.20 5.93
N ALA A 227 -8.17 7.52 5.89
CA ALA A 227 -7.17 8.52 6.29
C ALA A 227 -7.11 8.75 7.82
N ALA A 228 -7.91 8.04 8.62
CA ALA A 228 -8.01 8.26 10.07
C ALA A 228 -6.66 8.22 10.78
N ALA A 229 -5.80 7.24 10.46
CA ALA A 229 -4.47 7.14 11.06
C ALA A 229 -3.60 8.37 10.73
N VAL A 230 -3.55 8.77 9.46
CA VAL A 230 -2.80 9.96 9.02
C VAL A 230 -3.28 11.22 9.74
N ARG A 231 -4.59 11.38 9.90
CA ARG A 231 -5.19 12.54 10.55
C ARG A 231 -4.99 12.53 12.07
N LEU A 232 -5.01 11.37 12.71
CA LEU A 232 -4.64 11.22 14.12
C LEU A 232 -3.19 11.68 14.37
N PHE A 233 -2.24 11.26 13.52
CA PHE A 233 -0.86 11.74 13.61
C PHE A 233 -0.74 13.24 13.28
N ALA A 234 -1.54 13.77 12.36
CA ALA A 234 -1.58 15.21 12.06
C ALA A 234 -2.01 16.06 13.27
N GLU A 235 -2.96 15.57 14.06
CA GLU A 235 -3.44 16.23 15.29
C GLU A 235 -2.46 16.08 16.47
N SER A 236 -1.52 15.15 16.39
CA SER A 236 -0.60 14.84 17.49
C SER A 236 0.50 15.88 17.72
N GLY A 237 0.76 16.74 16.73
CA GLY A 237 1.87 17.69 16.73
C GLY A 237 3.24 17.10 16.36
N LEU A 238 3.34 15.80 16.09
CA LEU A 238 4.58 15.13 15.70
C LEU A 238 5.03 15.46 14.28
N ASN A 239 6.33 15.33 14.04
CA ASN A 239 6.90 15.24 12.71
C ASN A 239 6.80 13.79 12.22
N PHE A 240 6.25 13.59 11.02
CA PHE A 240 6.09 12.25 10.44
C PHE A 240 6.07 12.27 8.92
N PHE A 241 6.19 11.08 8.35
CA PHE A 241 6.24 10.84 6.91
C PHE A 241 4.98 10.08 6.47
N VAL A 242 4.51 10.37 5.26
CA VAL A 242 3.47 9.61 4.58
C VAL A 242 3.93 9.28 3.17
N SER A 243 4.09 8.00 2.88
CA SER A 243 4.10 7.46 1.52
C SER A 243 2.66 7.28 1.07
N SER A 244 2.28 7.86 -0.07
CA SER A 244 0.96 7.61 -0.66
C SER A 244 1.08 7.09 -2.10
N SER A 245 0.13 6.25 -2.51
CA SER A 245 0.13 5.67 -3.85
C SER A 245 -1.24 5.72 -4.51
N PHE A 246 -1.24 6.04 -5.80
CA PHE A 246 -2.43 6.01 -6.67
C PHE A 246 -2.46 4.78 -7.59
N SER A 247 -1.51 3.84 -7.41
CA SER A 247 -1.47 2.63 -8.24
C SER A 247 -2.75 1.82 -8.14
N LYS A 248 -3.37 1.75 -6.95
CA LYS A 248 -4.59 0.97 -6.73
C LYS A 248 -5.83 1.84 -6.85
N SER A 249 -5.87 2.96 -6.11
CA SER A 249 -7.07 3.82 -6.02
C SER A 249 -7.47 4.47 -7.35
N PHE A 250 -6.53 4.63 -8.28
CA PHE A 250 -6.81 5.10 -9.65
C PHE A 250 -6.61 4.01 -10.70
N SER A 251 -6.29 2.78 -10.31
CA SER A 251 -5.87 1.70 -11.23
C SER A 251 -4.67 2.07 -12.12
N LEU A 252 -3.82 3.02 -11.68
CA LEU A 252 -2.65 3.54 -12.41
C LEU A 252 -1.34 2.84 -11.97
N TYR A 253 -1.33 1.51 -11.99
CA TYR A 253 -0.20 0.69 -11.52
C TYR A 253 1.10 1.01 -12.27
N GLY A 254 1.04 0.98 -13.61
CA GLY A 254 2.19 1.14 -14.51
C GLY A 254 2.68 2.58 -14.65
N GLU A 255 1.83 3.57 -14.39
CA GLU A 255 2.17 5.00 -14.48
C GLU A 255 3.00 5.52 -13.31
N ARG A 256 3.16 4.70 -12.26
CA ARG A 256 4.01 4.98 -11.08
C ARG A 256 3.68 6.32 -10.42
N VAL A 257 2.42 6.52 -10.06
CA VAL A 257 1.94 7.76 -9.43
C VAL A 257 1.84 7.61 -7.91
N GLY A 258 2.52 8.47 -7.17
CA GLY A 258 2.50 8.53 -5.71
C GLY A 258 3.13 9.82 -5.21
N ALA A 259 3.22 9.96 -3.90
CA ALA A 259 3.82 11.13 -3.27
C ALA A 259 4.44 10.82 -1.92
N LEU A 260 5.46 11.58 -1.56
CA LEU A 260 5.97 11.69 -0.20
C LEU A 260 5.43 12.97 0.43
N SER A 261 4.73 12.86 1.55
CA SER A 261 4.35 14.00 2.38
C SER A 261 5.12 13.97 3.69
N ILE A 262 5.60 15.13 4.16
CA ILE A 262 6.34 15.28 5.41
C ILE A 262 5.68 16.39 6.22
N VAL A 263 5.30 16.07 7.46
CA VAL A 263 4.80 17.06 8.43
C VAL A 263 5.96 17.59 9.25
N THR A 264 6.05 18.91 9.36
CA THR A 264 7.11 19.66 10.04
C THR A 264 6.53 20.56 11.13
N GLU A 265 7.38 21.16 11.97
CA GLU A 265 6.94 22.03 13.06
C GLU A 265 6.51 23.42 12.59
N SER A 266 7.11 23.92 11.51
CA SER A 266 6.88 25.28 11.01
C SER A 266 7.09 25.39 9.50
N LYS A 267 6.56 26.47 8.89
CA LYS A 267 6.78 26.79 7.47
C LYS A 267 8.26 27.00 7.13
N GLU A 268 9.04 27.56 8.06
CA GLU A 268 10.47 27.74 7.88
C GLU A 268 11.19 26.39 7.80
N GLU A 269 10.87 25.48 8.72
CA GLU A 269 11.37 24.12 8.69
C GLU A 269 10.95 23.39 7.41
N ALA A 270 9.68 23.53 7.01
CA ALA A 270 9.17 22.96 5.77
C ALA A 270 10.03 23.36 4.56
N THR A 271 10.43 24.64 4.50
CA THR A 271 11.28 25.17 3.43
C THR A 271 12.67 24.52 3.44
N ARG A 272 13.30 24.38 4.62
CA ARG A 272 14.61 23.74 4.76
C ARG A 272 14.55 22.25 4.37
N VAL A 273 13.57 21.52 4.88
CA VAL A 273 13.40 20.08 4.59
C VAL A 273 13.16 19.85 3.11
N LEU A 274 12.27 20.62 2.46
CA LEU A 274 12.01 20.49 1.02
C LEU A 274 13.28 20.69 0.19
N SER A 275 14.15 21.63 0.58
CA SER A 275 15.42 21.85 -0.13
C SER A 275 16.33 20.62 -0.13
N GLN A 276 16.36 19.85 0.98
CA GLN A 276 17.17 18.63 1.08
C GLN A 276 16.51 17.46 0.37
N VAL A 277 15.19 17.31 0.49
CA VAL A 277 14.43 16.29 -0.25
C VAL A 277 14.60 16.47 -1.77
N LYS A 278 14.61 17.72 -2.27
CA LYS A 278 14.92 18.00 -3.68
C LYS A 278 16.31 17.50 -4.09
N ARG A 279 17.33 17.58 -3.22
CA ARG A 279 18.66 17.02 -3.52
C ARG A 279 18.59 15.51 -3.68
N VAL A 280 17.93 14.81 -2.75
CA VAL A 280 17.72 13.35 -2.80
C VAL A 280 17.05 12.95 -4.11
N ILE A 281 15.97 13.62 -4.49
CA ILE A 281 15.25 13.34 -5.75
C ILE A 281 16.13 13.63 -6.97
N ARG A 282 16.78 14.80 -6.99
CA ARG A 282 17.60 15.27 -8.14
C ARG A 282 18.70 14.27 -8.49
N THR A 283 19.36 13.69 -7.49
CA THR A 283 20.45 12.72 -7.67
C THR A 283 19.98 11.28 -7.82
N ASN A 284 18.68 11.02 -7.70
CA ASN A 284 18.09 9.72 -7.97
C ASN A 284 17.55 9.66 -9.40
N TYR A 285 16.54 10.48 -9.72
CA TYR A 285 15.87 10.47 -11.03
C TYR A 285 15.59 11.86 -11.61
N SER A 286 16.24 12.91 -11.08
CA SER A 286 16.10 14.31 -11.52
C SER A 286 14.75 14.97 -11.22
N ASN A 287 13.67 14.52 -11.88
CA ASN A 287 12.29 15.01 -11.70
C ASN A 287 11.30 13.90 -12.10
N PRO A 288 10.08 13.88 -11.52
CA PRO A 288 9.15 12.76 -11.67
C PRO A 288 8.41 12.79 -13.02
N PRO A 289 7.76 11.67 -13.43
CA PRO A 289 7.04 11.57 -14.70
C PRO A 289 5.76 12.40 -14.74
N THR A 290 5.40 12.96 -15.90
CA THR A 290 4.29 13.91 -16.02
C THR A 290 2.90 13.28 -16.13
N HIS A 291 2.79 12.15 -16.85
CA HIS A 291 1.50 11.68 -17.36
C HIS A 291 0.49 11.35 -16.27
N GLY A 292 0.73 10.30 -15.48
CA GLY A 292 -0.21 9.87 -14.45
C GLY A 292 -0.48 10.92 -13.37
N ALA A 293 0.52 11.72 -12.95
CA ALA A 293 0.28 12.80 -11.99
C ALA A 293 -0.60 13.91 -12.55
N THR A 294 -0.54 14.20 -13.85
CA THR A 294 -1.49 15.15 -14.45
C THR A 294 -2.89 14.57 -14.48
N ILE A 295 -3.06 13.29 -14.82
CA ILE A 295 -4.37 12.63 -14.80
C ILE A 295 -4.99 12.70 -13.40
N VAL A 296 -4.23 12.31 -12.37
CA VAL A 296 -4.70 12.38 -10.98
C VAL A 296 -5.01 13.81 -10.58
N ALA A 297 -4.18 14.79 -10.94
CA ALA A 297 -4.45 16.20 -10.65
C ALA A 297 -5.72 16.71 -11.35
N THR A 298 -5.95 16.35 -12.61
CA THR A 298 -7.16 16.71 -13.36
C THR A 298 -8.40 16.14 -12.67
N VAL A 299 -8.38 14.84 -12.33
CA VAL A 299 -9.50 14.19 -11.65
C VAL A 299 -9.77 14.80 -10.28
N LEU A 300 -8.75 14.92 -9.43
CA LEU A 300 -8.95 15.38 -8.05
C LEU A 300 -9.34 16.86 -7.93
N ASN A 301 -9.05 17.68 -8.95
CA ASN A 301 -9.37 19.12 -8.95
C ASN A 301 -10.62 19.48 -9.79
N SER A 302 -11.26 18.52 -10.48
CA SER A 302 -12.59 18.70 -11.08
C SER A 302 -13.65 18.08 -10.16
N PRO A 303 -14.66 18.83 -9.71
CA PRO A 303 -15.75 18.26 -8.90
C PRO A 303 -16.45 17.07 -9.56
N GLU A 304 -16.66 17.14 -10.87
CA GLU A 304 -17.36 16.12 -11.66
C GLU A 304 -16.52 14.84 -11.79
N LEU A 305 -15.26 14.98 -12.20
CA LEU A 305 -14.35 13.83 -12.34
C LEU A 305 -14.01 13.23 -10.99
N ARG A 306 -13.84 14.05 -9.95
CA ARG A 306 -13.62 13.59 -8.59
C ARG A 306 -14.80 12.73 -8.13
N LYS A 307 -16.04 13.21 -8.30
CA LYS A 307 -17.23 12.44 -7.92
C LYS A 307 -17.31 11.11 -8.66
N MET A 308 -17.02 11.11 -9.96
CA MET A 308 -16.97 9.89 -10.77
C MET A 308 -15.93 8.89 -10.24
N TRP A 309 -14.73 9.36 -9.91
CA TRP A 309 -13.68 8.53 -9.33
C TRP A 309 -14.07 7.99 -7.94
N GLU A 310 -14.66 8.81 -7.09
CA GLU A 310 -15.13 8.41 -5.76
C GLU A 310 -16.18 7.30 -5.85
N ASP A 311 -17.09 7.39 -6.82
CA ASP A 311 -18.10 6.36 -7.10
C ASP A 311 -17.47 5.05 -7.60
N GLU A 312 -16.56 5.13 -8.58
CA GLU A 312 -15.85 3.95 -9.10
C GLU A 312 -15.02 3.25 -8.01
N LEU A 313 -14.33 4.00 -7.17
CA LEU A 313 -13.56 3.44 -6.07
C LEU A 313 -14.48 2.80 -5.01
N ALA A 314 -15.66 3.38 -4.77
CA ALA A 314 -16.67 2.76 -3.92
C ALA A 314 -17.23 1.46 -4.51
N GLU A 315 -17.50 1.40 -5.82
CA GLU A 315 -17.89 0.17 -6.52
C GLU A 315 -16.81 -0.92 -6.33
N MET A 316 -15.54 -0.57 -6.53
CA MET A 316 -14.40 -1.48 -6.34
C MET A 316 -14.31 -2.01 -4.90
N ARG A 317 -14.43 -1.12 -3.91
CA ARG A 317 -14.42 -1.47 -2.47
C ARG A 317 -15.59 -2.42 -2.14
N GLN A 318 -16.80 -2.06 -2.52
CA GLN A 318 -18.01 -2.84 -2.23
C GLN A 318 -17.95 -4.23 -2.85
N ARG A 319 -17.42 -4.35 -4.08
CA ARG A 319 -17.22 -5.64 -4.72
C ARG A 319 -16.26 -6.53 -3.93
N ILE A 320 -15.12 -5.99 -3.46
CA ILE A 320 -14.18 -6.76 -2.63
C ILE A 320 -14.86 -7.23 -1.34
N HIS A 321 -15.59 -6.35 -0.65
CA HIS A 321 -16.35 -6.75 0.54
C HIS A 321 -17.38 -7.84 0.25
N GLY A 322 -18.10 -7.73 -0.88
CA GLY A 322 -19.02 -8.77 -1.35
C GLY A 322 -18.31 -10.11 -1.58
N MET A 323 -17.14 -10.10 -2.24
CA MET A 323 -16.35 -11.33 -2.47
C MET A 323 -15.89 -11.96 -1.15
N ARG A 324 -15.53 -11.16 -0.14
CA ARG A 324 -15.16 -11.68 1.18
C ARG A 324 -16.32 -12.42 1.83
N GLN A 325 -17.48 -11.79 1.91
CA GLN A 325 -18.66 -12.38 2.54
C GLN A 325 -19.11 -13.65 1.81
N GLN A 326 -19.19 -13.57 0.47
CA GLN A 326 -19.55 -14.72 -0.34
C GLN A 326 -18.53 -15.87 -0.22
N MET A 327 -17.23 -15.56 -0.09
CA MET A 327 -16.21 -16.58 0.14
C MET A 327 -16.42 -17.29 1.48
N VAL A 328 -16.72 -16.55 2.55
CA VAL A 328 -17.01 -17.13 3.88
C VAL A 328 -18.23 -18.05 3.83
N GLU A 329 -19.33 -17.57 3.21
CA GLU A 329 -20.57 -18.34 3.05
C GLU A 329 -20.34 -19.64 2.26
N LEU A 330 -19.65 -19.55 1.12
CA LEU A 330 -19.41 -20.70 0.25
C LEU A 330 -18.43 -21.71 0.86
N LEU A 331 -17.43 -21.27 1.63
CA LEU A 331 -16.54 -22.19 2.34
C LEU A 331 -17.32 -23.02 3.37
N ALA A 332 -18.24 -22.39 4.10
CA ALA A 332 -19.12 -23.09 5.03
C ALA A 332 -20.10 -24.02 4.30
N GLU A 333 -20.73 -23.56 3.21
CA GLU A 333 -21.64 -24.35 2.37
C GLU A 333 -20.96 -25.61 1.81
N TYR A 334 -19.72 -25.47 1.35
CA TYR A 334 -18.94 -26.59 0.79
C TYR A 334 -18.31 -27.49 1.84
N GLY A 335 -18.47 -27.20 3.13
CA GLY A 335 -18.16 -28.12 4.22
C GLY A 335 -16.83 -27.89 4.92
N ALA A 336 -16.23 -26.69 4.78
CA ALA A 336 -15.06 -26.31 5.58
C ALA A 336 -15.33 -26.51 7.07
N LYS A 337 -14.44 -27.22 7.77
CA LYS A 337 -14.56 -27.47 9.22
C LYS A 337 -13.97 -26.35 10.07
N GLN A 338 -12.99 -25.63 9.53
CA GLN A 338 -12.40 -24.45 10.17
C GLN A 338 -13.27 -23.20 9.94
N ASP A 339 -13.25 -22.28 10.89
CA ASP A 339 -13.96 -21.01 10.78
C ASP A 339 -13.17 -20.00 9.93
N PHE A 340 -13.76 -19.56 8.83
CA PHE A 340 -13.20 -18.54 7.94
C PHE A 340 -13.77 -17.13 8.16
N SER A 341 -14.56 -16.90 9.22
CA SER A 341 -15.18 -15.61 9.52
C SER A 341 -14.19 -14.42 9.55
N PHE A 342 -12.91 -14.69 9.83
CA PHE A 342 -11.84 -13.69 9.78
C PHE A 342 -11.63 -13.08 8.38
N VAL A 343 -11.87 -13.83 7.29
CA VAL A 343 -11.76 -13.33 5.91
C VAL A 343 -12.75 -12.19 5.67
N GLY A 344 -13.95 -12.30 6.28
CA GLY A 344 -14.99 -11.27 6.24
C GLY A 344 -14.72 -10.05 7.12
N ARG A 345 -13.88 -10.17 8.16
CA ARG A 345 -13.45 -9.06 9.03
C ARG A 345 -12.25 -8.29 8.48
N GLN A 346 -11.38 -8.98 7.74
CA GLN A 346 -10.24 -8.38 7.07
C GLN A 346 -10.67 -7.42 5.96
N CYS A 347 -9.80 -6.46 5.64
CA CYS A 347 -10.07 -5.33 4.78
C CYS A 347 -9.07 -5.21 3.63
N GLY A 348 -9.39 -4.38 2.64
CA GLY A 348 -8.56 -4.16 1.46
C GLY A 348 -8.46 -5.38 0.55
N MET A 349 -7.40 -5.43 -0.26
CA MET A 349 -7.29 -6.38 -1.36
C MET A 349 -6.81 -7.77 -0.97
N PHE A 350 -6.18 -7.93 0.20
CA PHE A 350 -5.50 -9.16 0.60
C PHE A 350 -6.10 -9.81 1.83
N SER A 351 -5.91 -11.11 1.93
CA SER A 351 -6.27 -11.89 3.10
C SER A 351 -5.18 -12.93 3.34
N TYR A 352 -4.76 -13.08 4.59
CA TYR A 352 -4.06 -14.28 5.02
C TYR A 352 -5.10 -15.36 5.27
N SER A 353 -5.15 -16.35 4.37
CA SER A 353 -6.19 -17.38 4.35
C SER A 353 -6.05 -18.44 5.46
N GLY A 354 -4.91 -18.50 6.14
CA GLY A 354 -4.61 -19.57 7.10
C GLY A 354 -4.17 -20.88 6.46
N LEU A 355 -4.13 -20.97 5.13
CA LEU A 355 -3.62 -22.15 4.43
C LEU A 355 -2.12 -22.34 4.66
N THR A 356 -1.74 -23.59 4.93
CA THR A 356 -0.36 -24.02 5.05
C THR A 356 0.35 -24.04 3.69
N VAL A 357 1.69 -24.07 3.71
CA VAL A 357 2.51 -24.18 2.49
C VAL A 357 2.11 -25.42 1.69
N GLU A 358 1.84 -26.53 2.37
CA GLU A 358 1.41 -27.79 1.76
C GLU A 358 0.05 -27.65 1.08
N GLN A 359 -0.92 -27.00 1.73
CA GLN A 359 -2.24 -26.74 1.16
C GLN A 359 -2.19 -25.79 -0.03
N VAL A 360 -1.35 -24.74 0.02
CA VAL A 360 -1.10 -23.84 -1.11
C VAL A 360 -0.47 -24.59 -2.29
N ALA A 361 0.48 -25.48 -2.02
CA ALA A 361 1.09 -26.31 -3.06
C ALA A 361 0.05 -27.25 -3.71
N ARG A 362 -0.85 -27.86 -2.92
CA ARG A 362 -1.96 -28.65 -3.45
C ARG A 362 -2.92 -27.82 -4.30
N LEU A 363 -3.31 -26.62 -3.87
CA LEU A 363 -4.15 -25.70 -4.67
C LEU A 363 -3.54 -25.43 -6.05
N LYS A 364 -2.23 -25.16 -6.10
CA LYS A 364 -1.52 -24.91 -7.34
C LYS A 364 -1.47 -26.16 -8.23
N ASN A 365 -1.05 -27.29 -7.66
CA ASN A 365 -0.77 -28.50 -8.43
C ASN A 365 -2.06 -29.21 -8.89
N GLU A 366 -3.03 -29.37 -7.99
CA GLU A 366 -4.27 -30.11 -8.23
C GLU A 366 -5.30 -29.26 -8.97
N PHE A 367 -5.41 -27.95 -8.65
CA PHE A 367 -6.52 -27.11 -9.11
C PHE A 367 -6.12 -25.93 -10.01
N GLY A 368 -4.84 -25.62 -10.13
CA GLY A 368 -4.38 -24.46 -10.91
C GLY A 368 -4.71 -23.14 -10.26
N ILE A 369 -4.81 -23.12 -8.93
CA ILE A 369 -5.08 -21.91 -8.15
C ILE A 369 -3.78 -21.49 -7.47
N TYR A 370 -3.32 -20.29 -7.79
CA TYR A 370 -2.02 -19.78 -7.39
C TYR A 370 -2.20 -18.78 -6.25
N ALA A 371 -1.73 -19.13 -5.06
CA ALA A 371 -1.59 -18.23 -3.90
C ALA A 371 -0.11 -18.11 -3.51
N LEU A 372 0.24 -17.16 -2.64
CA LEU A 372 1.59 -17.16 -2.05
C LEU A 372 1.71 -18.27 -1.00
N ASP A 373 2.92 -18.82 -0.86
CA ASP A 373 3.24 -19.87 0.12
C ASP A 373 2.93 -19.46 1.57
N THR A 374 2.86 -18.16 1.84
CA THR A 374 2.43 -17.60 3.13
C THR A 374 0.92 -17.72 3.40
N GLY A 375 0.16 -18.29 2.46
CA GLY A 375 -1.30 -18.32 2.51
C GLY A 375 -1.96 -17.00 2.09
N ARG A 376 -1.19 -16.00 1.62
CA ARG A 376 -1.78 -14.74 1.10
C ARG A 376 -2.57 -15.00 -0.17
N ILE A 377 -3.82 -14.54 -0.18
CA ILE A 377 -4.67 -14.44 -1.37
C ILE A 377 -5.06 -12.99 -1.66
N CYS A 378 -5.23 -12.68 -2.93
CA CYS A 378 -5.79 -11.42 -3.42
C CYS A 378 -7.29 -11.59 -3.62
N VAL A 379 -8.07 -11.18 -2.63
CA VAL A 379 -9.53 -11.20 -2.71
C VAL A 379 -10.02 -10.32 -3.87
N ALA A 380 -9.29 -9.26 -4.22
CA ALA A 380 -9.60 -8.40 -5.36
C ALA A 380 -9.44 -9.07 -6.74
N SER A 381 -8.94 -10.31 -6.81
CA SER A 381 -8.94 -11.15 -8.02
C SER A 381 -10.08 -12.17 -8.06
N LEU A 382 -10.87 -12.29 -6.99
CA LEU A 382 -12.11 -13.07 -6.99
C LEU A 382 -13.21 -12.32 -7.74
N ASN A 383 -14.08 -13.09 -8.39
CA ASN A 383 -15.27 -12.62 -9.10
C ASN A 383 -16.30 -13.75 -9.20
N GLN A 384 -17.49 -13.47 -9.72
CA GLN A 384 -18.56 -14.47 -9.78
C GLN A 384 -18.20 -15.70 -10.63
N SER A 385 -17.33 -15.54 -11.62
CA SER A 385 -16.92 -16.65 -12.49
C SER A 385 -15.96 -17.64 -11.82
N ASN A 386 -15.19 -17.22 -10.80
CA ASN A 386 -14.15 -18.05 -10.20
C ASN A 386 -14.38 -18.39 -8.72
N ILE A 387 -15.23 -17.66 -8.00
CA ILE A 387 -15.36 -17.81 -6.54
C ILE A 387 -15.81 -19.22 -6.12
N HIS A 388 -16.70 -19.86 -6.88
CA HIS A 388 -17.13 -21.24 -6.64
C HIS A 388 -16.02 -22.25 -6.89
N VAL A 389 -15.20 -22.06 -7.92
CA VAL A 389 -14.05 -22.94 -8.22
C VAL A 389 -13.02 -22.84 -7.11
N VAL A 390 -12.72 -21.60 -6.68
CA VAL A 390 -11.74 -21.34 -5.63
C VAL A 390 -12.17 -21.91 -4.29
N THR A 391 -13.40 -21.65 -3.87
CA THR A 391 -13.89 -22.10 -2.55
C THR A 391 -14.01 -23.62 -2.46
N LYS A 392 -14.47 -24.31 -3.50
CA LYS A 392 -14.46 -25.78 -3.55
C LYS A 392 -13.04 -26.35 -3.45
N ALA A 393 -12.11 -25.83 -4.24
CA ALA A 393 -10.73 -26.27 -4.21
C ALA A 393 -10.07 -26.03 -2.86
N ILE A 394 -10.37 -24.91 -2.20
CA ILE A 394 -9.91 -24.66 -0.82
C ILE A 394 -10.40 -25.78 0.09
N VAL A 395 -11.70 -26.11 0.09
CA VAL A 395 -12.25 -27.18 0.95
C VAL A 395 -11.59 -28.53 0.70
N GLU A 396 -11.32 -28.89 -0.57
CA GLU A 396 -10.66 -30.15 -0.93
C GLU A 396 -9.20 -30.25 -0.44
N VAL A 397 -8.53 -29.11 -0.21
CA VAL A 397 -7.16 -29.10 0.31
C VAL A 397 -7.09 -29.03 1.83
N LEU A 398 -8.18 -28.68 2.53
CA LEU A 398 -8.19 -28.49 3.98
C LEU A 398 -7.82 -29.73 4.78
#